data_AF-A0A4R9IGF8-F1
#
_entry.id   AF-A0A4R9IGF8-F1
#
_cell.length_a   1.000
_cell.length_b   1.000
_cell.length_c   1.000
_cell.angle_alpha   90.00
_cell.angle_beta   90.00
_cell.angle_gamma   90.00
#
_symmetry.space_group_name_H-M   'P 1'
#
loop_
_entity.id
_entity.type
_entity.pdbx_description
1 polymer ?
#
loop_
_entity_poly.entity_id
_entity_poly.type
_entity_poly.pdbx_seq_one_letter_code
_entity_poly.pdbx_strand_id
1 'polypeptide(L)' 'MLVVLFLLSVLSDCKSPEETGSGSKACADSWKIYQTCLIINENNSNFCKPQWDGIVVACGMM' A
#
# COMPACT_ATOMS: atom_id res chain seq x y z
N MET A 1 4.95 7.73 -39.28
CA MET A 1 5.76 8.40 -38.23
C MET A 1 4.95 8.94 -37.06
N LEU A 2 3.69 9.38 -37.25
CA LEU A 2 2.84 9.89 -36.16
C LEU A 2 2.38 8.82 -35.15
N VAL A 3 2.17 7.58 -35.60
CA VAL A 3 1.69 6.47 -34.74
C VAL A 3 2.74 6.01 -33.73
N VAL A 4 4.03 6.07 -34.09
CA VAL A 4 5.15 5.65 -33.21
C VAL A 4 5.35 6.64 -32.05
N LEU A 5 5.11 7.93 -32.30
CA LEU A 5 5.19 8.97 -31.26
C LEU A 5 4.05 8.86 -30.23
N PHE A 6 2.86 8.42 -30.65
CA PHE A 6 1.71 8.24 -29.75
C PHE A 6 1.86 7.04 -28.81
N LEU A 7 2.54 5.98 -29.27
CA LEU A 7 2.84 4.80 -28.45
C LEU A 7 3.86 5.10 -27.33
N LEU A 8 4.80 6.02 -27.56
CA LEU A 8 5.80 6.41 -26.56
C LEU A 8 5.20 7.23 -25.41
N SER A 9 4.13 7.99 -25.64
CA SER A 9 3.44 8.74 -24.59
C SER A 9 2.72 7.88 -23.55
N VAL A 10 2.42 6.61 -23.85
CA VAL A 10 1.74 5.69 -22.90
C VAL A 10 2.74 5.04 -21.93
N LEU A 11 4.04 5.03 -22.28
CA LEU A 11 5.10 4.44 -21.46
C LEU A 11 5.65 5.40 -20.40
N SER A 12 5.35 6.70 -20.51
CA SER A 12 5.82 7.73 -19.57
C SER A 12 5.12 7.73 -18.22
N ASP A 13 4.04 6.95 -18.05
CA ASP A 13 3.27 6.85 -16.81
C ASP A 13 3.41 5.49 -16.11
N CYS A 14 4.44 4.71 -16.43
CA CYS A 14 4.90 3.65 -15.54
C CYS A 14 5.70 4.27 -14.38
N LYS A 15 5.06 5.16 -13.62
CA LYS A 15 5.54 5.48 -12.27
C LYS A 15 5.45 4.16 -11.52
N SER A 16 6.60 3.56 -11.21
CA SER A 16 6.65 2.42 -10.29
C SER A 16 5.71 2.76 -9.14
N PRO A 17 4.65 1.97 -8.87
CA PRO A 17 3.86 2.21 -7.67
C PRO A 17 4.88 2.21 -6.54
N GLU A 18 4.94 3.30 -5.79
CA GLU A 18 5.77 3.33 -4.59
C GLU A 18 5.34 2.10 -3.78
N GLU A 19 6.22 1.10 -3.68
CA GLU A 19 5.92 -0.17 -3.00
C GLU A 19 5.66 0.06 -1.51
N THR A 20 6.06 1.22 -0.99
CA THR A 20 5.88 1.69 0.39
C THR A 20 5.56 3.19 0.40
N GLY A 21 4.94 3.68 1.46
CA GLY A 21 4.46 5.06 1.60
C GLY A 21 2.96 5.15 1.82
N SER A 22 2.47 6.30 2.30
CA SER A 22 1.06 6.48 2.70
C SER A 22 0.04 6.29 1.57
N GLY A 23 0.45 6.50 0.32
CA GLY A 23 -0.37 6.23 -0.88
C GLY A 23 -0.12 4.88 -1.55
N SER A 24 0.78 4.05 -0.99
CA SER A 24 1.15 2.77 -1.60
C SER A 24 0.03 1.73 -1.47
N LYS A 25 -0.01 0.80 -2.43
CA LYS A 25 -0.89 -0.37 -2.35
C LYS A 25 -0.58 -1.22 -1.11
N ALA A 26 0.71 -1.39 -0.77
CA ALA A 26 1.13 -2.14 0.39
C ALA A 26 0.62 -1.53 1.70
N CYS A 27 0.63 -0.20 1.82
CA CYS A 27 0.04 0.49 2.97
C CYS A 27 -1.47 0.25 3.08
N ALA A 28 -2.19 0.36 1.96
CA ALA A 28 -3.64 0.11 1.93
C ALA A 28 -3.99 -1.34 2.29
N ASP A 29 -3.24 -2.31 1.80
CA ASP A 29 -3.45 -3.73 2.10
C ASP A 29 -3.06 -4.08 3.56
N SER A 30 -1.99 -3.47 4.08
CA SER A 30 -1.61 -3.60 5.50
C SER A 30 -2.69 -3.06 6.44
N TRP A 31 -3.32 -1.94 6.09
CA TRP A 31 -4.47 -1.41 6.83
C TRP A 31 -5.65 -2.37 6.87
N LYS A 32 -5.99 -3.01 5.74
CA LYS A 32 -7.07 -4.01 5.70
C LYS A 32 -6.77 -5.17 6.64
N ILE A 33 -5.55 -5.69 6.64
CA ILE A 33 -5.12 -6.80 7.50
C ILE A 33 -5.24 -6.40 8.99
N TYR A 34 -4.80 -5.19 9.35
CA TYR A 34 -4.96 -4.69 10.72
C TYR A 34 -6.42 -4.54 11.14
N GLN A 35 -7.28 -4.00 10.26
CA GLN A 35 -8.73 -3.91 10.52
C GLN A 35 -9.36 -5.30 10.69
N THR A 36 -8.99 -6.28 9.85
CA THR A 36 -9.43 -7.66 10.01
C THR A 36 -8.99 -8.24 11.36
N CYS A 37 -7.74 -7.98 11.77
CA CYS A 37 -7.25 -8.41 13.08
C CYS A 37 -8.08 -7.83 14.23
N LEU A 38 -8.43 -6.54 14.17
CA LEU A 38 -9.28 -5.91 15.17
C LEU A 38 -10.66 -6.57 15.23
N ILE A 39 -11.29 -6.82 14.07
CA ILE A 39 -12.62 -7.44 14.00
C ILE A 39 -12.63 -8.83 14.66
N ILE A 40 -11.63 -9.67 14.39
CA ILE A 40 -11.60 -11.04 14.93
C ILE A 40 -11.18 -11.11 16.40
N ASN A 41 -10.57 -10.05 16.94
CA ASN A 41 -10.10 -9.97 18.33
C ASN A 41 -10.93 -8.98 19.17
N GLU A 42 -12.23 -8.80 18.86
CA GLU A 42 -13.14 -7.92 19.61
C GLU A 42 -12.60 -6.49 19.80
N ASN A 43 -11.90 -5.98 18.79
CA ASN A 43 -11.23 -4.69 18.77
C ASN A 43 -10.10 -4.52 19.81
N ASN A 44 -9.58 -5.63 20.36
CA ASN A 44 -8.43 -5.61 21.25
C ASN A 44 -7.11 -5.54 20.46
N SER A 45 -6.55 -4.33 20.38
CA SER A 45 -5.34 -4.04 19.61
C SER A 45 -4.07 -4.75 20.11
N ASN A 46 -4.07 -5.29 21.34
CA ASN A 46 -2.92 -6.03 21.88
C ASN A 46 -2.57 -7.27 21.05
N PHE A 47 -3.57 -7.89 20.40
CA PHE A 47 -3.37 -9.03 19.50
C PHE A 47 -2.94 -8.64 18.09
N CYS A 48 -3.03 -7.35 17.74
CA CYS A 48 -2.83 -6.83 16.39
C CYS A 48 -1.54 -6.03 16.21
N LYS A 49 -0.64 -6.10 17.19
CA LYS A 49 0.64 -5.40 17.17
C LYS A 49 1.49 -5.74 15.94
N PRO A 50 1.66 -7.02 15.52
CA PRO A 50 2.43 -7.33 14.32
C PRO A 50 1.85 -6.71 13.05
N GLN A 51 0.52 -6.61 12.94
CA GLN A 51 -0.15 -6.00 11.79
C GLN A 51 0.02 -4.47 11.80
N TRP A 52 0.02 -3.86 12.98
CA TRP A 52 0.34 -2.45 13.14
C TRP A 52 1.80 -2.14 12.75
N ASP A 53 2.74 -2.98 13.16
CA ASP A 53 4.14 -2.84 12.77
C ASP A 53 4.30 -2.99 11.24
N GLY A 54 3.48 -3.85 10.62
CA GLY A 54 3.35 -3.95 9.16
C GLY A 54 2.85 -2.65 8.50
N ILE A 55 1.85 -1.98 9.08
CA ILE A 55 1.41 -0.65 8.62
C ILE A 55 2.55 0.36 8.71
N VAL A 56 3.27 0.43 9.84
CA VAL A 56 4.38 1.36 10.07
C VAL A 56 5.41 1.26 8.95
N VAL A 57 5.82 0.04 8.60
CA VAL A 57 6.79 -0.22 7.53
C VAL A 57 6.19 0.08 6.15
N ALA A 58 5.01 -0.46 5.84
CA ALA A 58 4.41 -0.34 4.52
C ALA A 58 3.99 1.09 4.18
N CYS A 59 3.54 1.87 5.18
CA CYS A 59 3.11 3.25 5.02
C CYS A 59 4.24 4.26 5.20
N GLY A 60 5.44 3.83 5.62
CA GLY A 60 6.57 4.72 5.87
C GLY A 60 6.33 5.70 7.03
N MET A 61 5.58 5.28 8.06
CA MET A 61 5.27 6.11 9.23
C MET A 61 6.40 5.95 10.25
N MET A 62 7.38 6.85 10.24
CA MET A 62 8.42 6.92 11.29
C MET A 62 7.93 7.69 12.52
#